data_AF-A0A1V0AGW7-F1
#
_entry.id   AF-A0A1V0AGW7-F1
#
_cell.length_a   1.000
_cell.length_b   1.000
_cell.length_c   1.000
_cell.angle_alpha   90.00
_cell.angle_beta   90.00
_cell.angle_gamma   90.00
#
_symmetry.space_group_name_H-M   'P 1'
#
loop_
_entity.id
_entity.type
_entity.pdbx_description
1 polymer ?
#
loop_
_entity_poly.entity_id
_entity_poly.type
_entity_poly.pdbx_seq_one_letter_code
_entity_poly.pdbx_strand_id
1 'polypeptide(L)'
;MCTGCGRSSDWENSRYERHVADEAVGGRPVRTDLLVRRLYCENPACPKVTFAEQIAGLTVRYQRRTAGLQAIVVAVARRADLPERRGGLDLTAYRQLTSGTTPRTGRSAPESY
;
A
#
# COMPACT_ATOMS: atom_id res chain seq x y z
N MET A 1 -14.17 1.90 -5.69
CA MET A 1 -14.64 0.77 -4.85
C MET A 1 -14.11 0.91 -3.42
N CYS A 2 -14.98 0.73 -2.43
CA CYS A 2 -14.62 0.81 -1.02
C CYS A 2 -13.64 -0.31 -0.65
N THR A 3 -12.48 0.06 -0.07
CA THR A 3 -11.45 -0.91 0.38
C THR A 3 -11.86 -1.74 1.61
N GLY A 4 -13.09 -1.59 2.09
CA GLY A 4 -13.65 -2.34 3.23
C GLY A 4 -14.64 -3.40 2.78
N CYS A 5 -15.66 -3.01 2.01
CA CYS A 5 -16.74 -3.89 1.58
C CYS A 5 -16.86 -4.05 0.04
N GLY A 6 -15.97 -3.46 -0.76
CA GLY A 6 -15.99 -3.58 -2.21
C GLY A 6 -17.02 -2.70 -2.95
N ARG A 7 -18.02 -2.15 -2.24
CA ARG A 7 -19.08 -1.30 -2.84
C ARG A 7 -18.51 -0.10 -3.60
N SER A 8 -18.96 0.13 -4.83
CA SER A 8 -18.74 1.39 -5.56
C SER A 8 -19.54 2.52 -4.91
N SER A 9 -18.98 3.72 -4.93
CA SER A 9 -19.66 4.93 -4.45
C SER A 9 -19.09 6.08 -5.26
N ASP A 10 -19.96 7.02 -5.60
CA ASP A 10 -19.60 8.27 -6.25
C ASP A 10 -19.80 9.48 -5.33
N TRP A 11 -20.25 9.24 -4.09
CA TRP A 11 -20.50 10.28 -3.11
C TRP A 11 -19.19 10.84 -2.55
N GLU A 12 -18.83 12.02 -3.02
CA GLU A 12 -17.60 12.70 -2.64
C GLU A 12 -17.68 13.35 -1.26
N ASN A 13 -16.65 13.13 -0.44
CA ASN A 13 -16.42 13.83 0.82
C ASN A 13 -15.47 15.02 0.62
N SER A 14 -14.34 14.80 -0.04
CA SER A 14 -13.29 15.81 -0.27
C SER A 14 -12.35 15.36 -1.38
N ARG A 15 -11.43 16.23 -1.79
CA ARG A 15 -10.30 15.90 -2.67
C ARG A 15 -8.99 16.28 -2.00
N TYR A 16 -7.93 15.57 -2.35
CA TYR A 16 -6.58 15.93 -1.91
C TYR A 16 -5.56 15.59 -2.99
N GLU A 17 -4.48 16.34 -3.01
CA GLU A 17 -3.35 16.06 -3.87
C GLU A 17 -2.50 14.94 -3.29
N ARG A 18 -2.21 13.95 -4.12
CA ARG A 18 -1.31 12.87 -3.80
C ARG A 18 -0.22 12.82 -4.84
N HIS A 19 0.99 12.71 -4.35
CA HIS A 19 2.14 12.57 -5.21
C HIS A 19 2.75 11.19 -5.08
N VAL A 20 2.96 10.53 -6.22
CA VAL A 20 3.54 9.19 -6.28
C VAL A 20 4.76 9.19 -7.18
N ALA A 21 5.81 8.50 -6.77
CA ALA A 21 6.96 8.28 -7.63
C ALA A 21 6.59 7.31 -8.74
N ASP A 22 7.02 7.59 -9.97
CA ASP A 22 6.71 6.81 -11.15
C ASP A 22 7.97 6.27 -11.83
N GLU A 23 7.77 5.46 -12.88
CA GLU A 23 8.85 4.95 -13.71
C GLU A 23 9.65 6.11 -14.32
N ALA A 24 10.97 5.94 -14.34
CA ALA A 24 11.86 6.95 -14.89
C ALA A 24 11.67 7.03 -16.42
N VAL A 25 11.52 8.25 -16.93
CA VAL A 25 11.40 8.51 -18.37
C VAL A 25 12.74 9.05 -18.87
N GLY A 26 13.37 8.35 -19.81
CA GLY A 26 14.70 8.72 -20.31
C GLY A 26 15.77 8.76 -19.21
N GLY A 27 15.66 7.87 -18.20
CA GLY A 27 16.58 7.83 -17.05
C GLY A 27 16.39 8.94 -16.02
N ARG A 28 15.37 9.80 -16.17
CA ARG A 28 15.05 10.86 -15.21
C ARG A 28 13.92 10.41 -14.28
N PRO A 29 14.05 10.62 -12.96
CA PRO A 29 12.98 10.29 -12.03
C PRO A 29 11.75 11.16 -12.31
N VAL A 30 10.57 10.54 -12.35
CA VAL A 30 9.30 11.22 -12.57
C VAL A 30 8.41 11.05 -11.35
N ARG A 31 7.58 12.06 -11.12
CA ARG A 31 6.55 12.09 -10.09
C ARG A 31 5.22 12.37 -10.77
N THR A 32 4.20 11.61 -10.39
CA THR A 32 2.84 11.79 -10.87
C THR A 32 2.03 12.45 -9.77
N ASP A 33 1.49 13.63 -10.08
CA ASP A 33 0.64 14.42 -9.19
C ASP A 33 -0.83 14.11 -9.49
N LEU A 34 -1.56 13.67 -8.47
CA LEU A 34 -2.92 13.15 -8.60
C LEU A 34 -3.87 13.93 -7.72
N LEU A 35 -4.97 14.43 -8.28
CA LEU A 35 -6.10 14.91 -7.50
C LEU A 35 -7.02 13.72 -7.17
N VAL A 36 -6.88 13.18 -5.96
CA VAL A 36 -7.60 11.97 -5.53
C VAL A 36 -8.86 12.35 -4.77
N ARG A 37 -9.98 11.73 -5.16
CA ARG A 37 -11.26 11.87 -4.44
C ARG A 37 -11.25 11.01 -3.18
N ARG A 38 -11.73 11.56 -2.08
CA ARG A 38 -12.14 10.83 -0.88
C ARG A 38 -13.65 10.70 -0.93
N LEU A 39 -14.14 9.47 -0.86
CA LEU A 39 -15.54 9.10 -1.06
C LEU A 39 -16.14 8.55 0.24
N TYR A 40 -17.45 8.71 0.42
CA TYR A 40 -18.22 8.04 1.47
C TYR A 40 -18.57 6.61 1.06
N CYS A 41 -18.58 5.67 1.99
CA CYS A 41 -19.17 4.35 1.75
C CYS A 41 -20.66 4.39 2.07
N GLU A 42 -21.49 4.12 1.07
CA GLU A 42 -22.95 4.08 1.22
C GLU A 42 -23.46 2.77 1.85
N ASN A 43 -22.55 1.87 2.26
CA ASN A 43 -22.93 0.68 3.01
C ASN A 43 -22.96 0.99 4.52
N PRO A 44 -24.14 1.07 5.17
CA PRO A 44 -24.23 1.39 6.59
C PRO A 44 -23.59 0.33 7.49
N ALA A 45 -23.47 -0.91 7.03
CA ALA A 45 -22.79 -1.99 7.76
C ALA A 45 -21.26 -1.96 7.58
N CYS A 46 -20.71 -1.12 6.71
CA CYS A 46 -19.27 -1.06 6.49
C CYS A 46 -18.60 -0.20 7.57
N PRO A 47 -17.59 -0.72 8.31
CA PRO A 47 -16.88 0.09 9.30
C PRO A 47 -16.04 1.20 8.67
N LYS A 48 -15.80 1.16 7.35
CA LYS A 48 -15.14 2.24 6.62
C LYS A 48 -16.18 3.23 6.11
N VAL A 49 -16.34 4.34 6.83
CA VAL A 49 -17.24 5.44 6.46
C VAL A 49 -16.70 6.23 5.27
N THR A 50 -15.38 6.41 5.17
CA THR A 50 -14.74 7.08 4.02
C THR A 50 -13.56 6.28 3.49
N PHE A 51 -13.27 6.43 2.21
CA PHE A 51 -12.10 5.83 1.57
C PHE A 51 -11.59 6.72 0.43
N ALA A 52 -10.28 6.71 0.18
CA ALA A 52 -9.72 7.33 -1.00
C ALA A 52 -9.96 6.45 -2.23
N GLU A 53 -10.37 7.05 -3.34
CA GLU A 53 -10.45 6.38 -4.63
C GLU A 53 -9.09 5.76 -5.01
N GLN A 54 -9.14 4.58 -5.63
CA GLN A 54 -7.95 3.88 -6.13
C GLN A 54 -8.01 3.90 -7.66
N ILE A 55 -7.04 4.58 -8.28
CA ILE A 55 -6.86 4.69 -9.72
C ILE A 55 -5.94 3.55 -10.13
N ALA A 56 -6.44 2.66 -10.98
CA ALA A 56 -5.71 1.48 -11.41
C ALA A 56 -4.32 1.85 -11.97
N GLY A 57 -3.29 1.09 -11.58
CA GLY A 57 -1.90 1.32 -11.99
C GLY A 57 -1.18 2.47 -11.27
N LEU A 58 -1.91 3.51 -10.85
CA LEU A 58 -1.31 4.72 -10.28
C LEU A 58 -1.36 4.75 -8.75
N THR A 59 -2.44 4.25 -8.14
CA THR A 59 -2.59 4.30 -6.70
C THR A 59 -2.93 2.95 -6.08
N VAL A 60 -2.16 2.64 -5.04
CA VAL A 60 -2.44 1.54 -4.11
C VAL A 60 -2.42 2.13 -2.70
N ARG A 61 -3.23 1.57 -1.80
CA ARG A 61 -3.30 2.02 -0.41
C ARG A 61 -1.91 2.01 0.23
N TYR A 62 -1.55 3.10 0.89
CA TYR A 62 -0.26 3.33 1.57
C TYR A 62 1.00 3.36 0.69
N GLN A 63 0.91 3.02 -0.59
CA GLN A 63 2.08 3.01 -1.47
C GLN A 63 2.51 4.44 -1.83
N ARG A 64 3.82 4.68 -1.88
CA ARG A 64 4.36 5.97 -2.35
C ARG A 64 4.87 5.90 -3.80
N ARG A 65 4.69 4.75 -4.45
CA ARG A 65 5.12 4.44 -5.81
C ARG A 65 3.93 3.97 -6.62
N THR A 66 3.95 4.23 -7.93
CA THR A 66 3.02 3.59 -8.87
C THR A 66 3.24 2.07 -8.89
N ALA A 67 2.23 1.33 -9.33
CA ALA A 67 2.35 -0.12 -9.45
C ALA A 67 3.47 -0.52 -10.43
N GLY A 68 3.66 0.24 -11.51
CA GLY A 68 4.73 0.07 -12.48
C GLY A 68 6.12 0.21 -11.85
N LEU A 69 6.38 1.33 -11.16
CA LEU A 69 7.66 1.53 -10.47
C LEU A 69 7.91 0.46 -9.40
N GLN A 70 6.88 0.08 -8.63
CA GLN A 70 7.02 -0.98 -7.63
C GLN A 70 7.38 -2.33 -8.27
N ALA A 71 6.83 -2.66 -9.44
CA ALA A 71 7.17 -3.87 -10.17
C ALA A 71 8.65 -3.88 -10.61
N ILE A 72 9.17 -2.74 -11.09
CA ILE A 72 10.58 -2.59 -11.46
C ILE A 72 11.50 -2.79 -10.25
N VAL A 73 11.18 -2.14 -9.12
CA VAL A 73 11.97 -2.27 -7.87
C VAL A 73 12.04 -3.74 -7.44
N VAL A 74 10.90 -4.45 -7.45
CA VAL A 74 10.86 -5.88 -7.11
C VAL A 74 11.66 -6.73 -8.11
N ALA A 75 11.57 -6.43 -9.41
CA ALA A 75 12.30 -7.16 -10.44
C ALA A 75 13.83 -6.97 -10.32
N VAL A 76 14.30 -5.77 -9.96
CA VAL A 76 15.72 -5.52 -9.72
C VAL A 76 16.20 -6.24 -8.45
N ALA A 77 15.44 -6.15 -7.35
CA ALA A 77 15.77 -6.83 -6.10
C ALA A 77 15.93 -8.35 -6.31
N ARG A 78 15.00 -8.99 -7.02
CA ARG A 78 15.06 -10.42 -7.33
C ARG A 78 16.29 -10.82 -8.16
N ARG A 79 16.78 -9.92 -9.04
CA ARG A 79 18.02 -10.17 -9.79
C ARG A 79 19.25 -9.99 -8.91
N ALA A 80 19.23 -9.05 -7.98
CA ALA A 80 20.31 -8.81 -7.03
C ALA A 80 20.44 -9.95 -5.99
N ASP A 81 19.34 -10.62 -5.66
CA ASP A 81 19.31 -11.81 -4.78
C ASP A 81 19.82 -13.10 -5.46
N LEU A 82 20.34 -13.05 -6.68
CA LEU A 82 21.13 -14.15 -7.22
C LEU A 82 22.39 -14.29 -6.35
N PRO A 83 22.70 -15.49 -5.81
CA PRO A 83 23.89 -15.67 -5.02
C PRO A 83 25.09 -15.44 -5.92
N GLU A 84 25.73 -14.28 -5.77
CA GLU A 84 27.11 -14.11 -6.22
C GLU A 84 27.91 -15.23 -5.55
N ARG A 85 28.27 -16.27 -6.30
CA ARG A 85 29.30 -17.21 -5.87
C ARG A 85 30.63 -16.46 -5.82
N ARG A 86 30.86 -15.74 -4.74
CA ARG A 86 32.17 -15.31 -4.28
C ARG A 86 32.33 -15.82 -2.86
N GLY A 87 33.31 -16.69 -2.70
CA GLY A 87 33.57 -17.37 -1.45
C GLY A 87 33.89 -16.41 -0.31
N GLY A 88 33.49 -16.83 0.88
CA GLY A 88 34.03 -16.38 2.16
C GLY A 88 33.41 -15.12 2.73
N LEU A 89 32.40 -15.28 3.59
CA LEU A 89 32.57 -15.08 5.04
C LEU A 89 31.29 -15.44 5.80
N ASP A 90 31.51 -16.10 6.94
CA ASP A 90 30.56 -16.58 7.93
C ASP A 90 29.73 -15.43 8.54
N LEU A 91 28.41 -15.60 8.61
CA LEU A 91 27.46 -14.65 9.19
C LEU A 91 26.33 -15.40 9.92
N THR A 92 26.63 -15.89 11.12
CA THR A 92 25.67 -16.39 12.11
C THR A 92 24.68 -15.33 12.66
N ALA A 93 24.39 -14.25 11.92
CA ALA A 93 23.72 -13.05 12.48
C ALA A 93 22.59 -12.45 11.63
N TYR A 94 21.70 -13.25 11.03
CA TYR A 94 20.50 -12.71 10.36
C TYR A 94 19.16 -13.32 10.83
N ARG A 95 19.08 -13.80 12.08
CA ARG A 95 17.88 -14.45 12.62
C ARG A 95 17.13 -13.61 13.67
N GLN A 96 16.85 -12.33 13.43
CA GLN A 96 16.07 -11.53 14.41
C GLN A 96 15.05 -10.50 13.87
N LEU A 97 14.73 -10.43 12.57
CA LEU A 97 13.83 -9.36 12.07
C LEU A 97 12.45 -9.79 11.54
N THR A 98 11.93 -10.98 11.89
CA THR A 98 10.64 -11.47 11.34
C THR A 98 9.58 -11.91 12.35
N SER A 99 9.60 -11.43 13.61
CA SER A 99 8.50 -11.66 14.56
C SER A 99 7.90 -10.36 15.08
N GLY A 100 7.07 -9.74 14.24
CA GLY A 100 6.18 -8.63 14.58
C GLY A 100 4.72 -9.02 14.40
N THR A 101 4.28 -10.13 14.99
CA THR A 101 2.87 -10.53 15.03
C THR A 101 2.18 -9.75 16.15
N THR A 102 1.37 -8.75 15.80
CA THR A 102 0.45 -8.12 16.75
C THR A 102 -0.86 -8.92 16.76
N PRO A 103 -1.29 -9.49 17.91
CA PRO A 103 -2.63 -10.06 18.01
C PRO A 103 -3.65 -8.92 18.06
N ARG A 104 -4.60 -8.92 17.11
CA ARG A 104 -5.86 -8.18 17.27
C ARG A 104 -6.72 -8.94 18.29
N THR A 105 -6.82 -8.44 19.51
CA THR A 105 -7.89 -8.87 20.41
C THR A 105 -9.18 -8.12 20.06
N GLY A 106 -10.21 -8.92 19.84
CA GLY A 106 -11.55 -8.50 19.47
C GLY A 106 -12.31 -7.83 20.59
N ARG A 107 -13.34 -7.13 20.16
CA ARG A 107 -14.34 -6.38 20.91
C ARG A 107 -15.30 -7.36 21.62
N SER A 108 -15.59 -7.14 22.89
CA SER A 108 -16.81 -7.60 23.56
C SER A 108 -17.45 -6.41 24.28
N ALA A 109 -18.73 -6.18 23.99
CA ALA A 109 -19.66 -5.36 24.76
C ALA A 109 -20.80 -6.29 25.20
N PRO A 110 -21.76 -5.87 26.03
CA PRO A 110 -21.77 -4.85 27.09
C PRO A 110 -22.08 -5.50 28.47
N GLU A 111 -21.94 -4.77 29.58
CA GLU A 111 -22.63 -5.15 30.82
C GLU A 111 -23.11 -3.91 31.58
N SER A 112 -24.27 -4.11 32.20
CA SER A 112 -25.26 -3.14 32.67
C SER A 112 -24.89 -2.51 34.03
N TYR A 113 -25.21 -1.21 34.21
CA TYR A 113 -26.02 -0.65 35.32
C TYR A 113 -26.24 0.85 35.07
#